data_AF-A0A661P2I3-F1
#
_entry.id   AF-A0A661P2I3-F1
#
_cell.length_a   1.000
_cell.length_b   1.000
_cell.length_c   1.000
_cell.angle_alpha   90.00
_cell.angle_beta   90.00
_cell.angle_gamma   90.00
#
_symmetry.space_group_name_H-M   'P 1'
#
loop_
_entity.id
_entity.type
_entity.pdbx_description
1 polymer ?
#
loop_
_entity_poly.entity_id
_entity_poly.type
_entity_poly.pdbx_seq_one_letter_code
_entity_poly.pdbx_strand_id
1 'polypeptide(L)'
;TADEVKQWSRDEGREALKDQYLVYIYHNVVDATGDSASTESDTFRAVEHAIDELTELSRKVMMHFNTSTVVVTADHGFLFQQSKLEAADRTSMAEKPSNALKSKKRYVIGHGLQSTNDAWSGSTKFTAGTVSDTDFYVPKGANRFHFVGGARFVHGGVMPQEIVVPVLTIRQLRGDKAEKRTKRKVGVISTKSSLKMVNNIQRFDLMQTETVSDKVLPVTISVAIYDADQKVSSEEAVTFDSTSDSMSDRVKQVPLSLSGSNYDRKKDYFLIIKDKDLGTEVERYRVTIDLAFTDDFN
;
A
#
# COMPACT_ATOMS: atom_id res chain seq x y z
N THR A 1 11.78 14.71 20.06
CA THR A 1 11.85 14.25 18.65
C THR A 1 12.27 12.79 18.60
N ALA A 2 12.22 12.14 17.44
CA ALA A 2 12.71 10.77 17.28
C ALA A 2 14.16 10.62 17.74
N ASP A 3 15.03 11.59 17.41
CA ASP A 3 16.45 11.54 17.75
C ASP A 3 16.70 11.65 19.26
N GLU A 4 15.93 12.48 19.97
CA GLU A 4 16.00 12.55 21.44
C GLU A 4 15.59 11.21 22.08
N VAL A 5 14.47 10.63 21.64
CA VAL A 5 13.95 9.37 22.20
C VAL A 5 14.89 8.19 21.90
N LYS A 6 15.56 8.19 20.73
CA LYS A 6 16.60 7.22 20.40
C LYS A 6 17.79 7.29 21.36
N GLN A 7 18.09 8.45 21.93
CA GLN A 7 19.23 8.62 22.84
C GLN A 7 18.89 8.23 24.29
N TRP A 8 17.62 8.24 24.69
CA TRP A 8 17.23 7.88 26.06
C TRP A 8 17.65 6.47 26.44
N SER A 9 18.20 6.34 27.64
CA SER A 9 18.28 5.05 28.34
C SER A 9 16.89 4.56 28.74
N ARG A 10 16.82 3.30 29.20
CA ARG A 10 15.58 2.69 29.67
C ARG A 10 14.97 3.47 30.83
N ASP A 11 15.78 3.90 31.80
CA ASP A 11 15.30 4.54 33.02
C ASP A 11 14.89 5.99 32.75
N GLU A 12 15.67 6.74 31.95
CA GLU A 12 15.30 8.09 31.51
C GLU A 12 13.98 8.08 30.75
N GLY A 13 13.80 7.17 29.79
CA GLY A 13 12.57 7.10 29.02
C GLY A 13 11.35 6.69 29.87
N ARG A 14 11.54 5.83 30.87
CA ARG A 14 10.46 5.47 31.80
C ARG A 14 10.06 6.63 32.69
N GLU A 15 11.03 7.37 33.22
CA GLU A 15 10.76 8.53 34.06
C GLU A 15 10.09 9.64 33.25
N ALA A 16 10.59 9.93 32.05
CA ALA A 16 10.02 10.93 31.15
C ALA A 16 8.56 10.62 30.74
N LEU A 17 8.19 9.34 30.66
CA LEU A 17 6.88 8.89 30.18
C LEU A 17 5.91 8.48 31.30
N LYS A 18 6.35 8.45 32.56
CA LYS A 18 5.62 7.86 33.70
C LYS A 18 4.20 8.40 33.89
N ASP A 19 4.03 9.71 33.77
CA ASP A 19 2.75 10.41 33.99
C ASP A 19 2.12 10.91 32.68
N GLN A 20 2.63 10.43 31.54
CA GLN A 20 2.17 10.83 30.22
C GLN A 20 1.20 9.79 29.64
N TYR A 21 -0.02 10.22 29.32
CA TYR A 21 -1.02 9.36 28.69
C TYR A 21 -0.90 9.31 27.17
N LEU A 22 -0.31 10.34 26.56
CA LEU A 22 -0.12 10.49 25.12
C LEU A 22 1.15 11.27 24.85
N VAL A 23 2.02 10.72 24.00
CA VAL A 23 3.27 11.38 23.60
C VAL A 23 3.40 11.33 22.09
N TYR A 24 3.70 12.48 21.50
CA TYR A 24 3.97 12.62 20.08
C TYR A 24 5.48 12.63 19.86
N ILE A 25 5.94 11.78 18.93
CA ILE A 25 7.34 11.73 18.54
C ILE A 25 7.43 12.13 17.07
N TYR A 26 8.06 13.27 16.81
CA TYR A 26 8.25 13.79 15.46
C TYR A 26 9.46 13.15 14.76
N HIS A 27 9.27 12.74 13.50
CA HIS A 27 10.27 12.18 12.59
C HIS A 27 10.11 12.82 11.21
N ASN A 28 11.22 13.20 10.55
CA ASN A 28 11.18 14.07 9.35
C ASN A 28 12.21 13.72 8.27
N VAL A 29 12.79 12.52 8.30
CA VAL A 29 13.95 12.21 7.45
C VAL A 29 13.62 12.29 5.95
N VAL A 30 12.41 11.88 5.56
CA VAL A 30 11.97 11.87 4.15
C VAL A 30 11.88 13.30 3.63
N ASP A 31 11.07 14.16 4.25
CA ASP A 31 10.88 15.55 3.79
C ASP A 31 12.17 16.37 3.89
N ALA A 32 12.96 16.20 4.96
CA ALA A 32 14.26 16.86 5.10
C ALA A 32 15.22 16.52 3.96
N THR A 33 15.13 15.31 3.40
CA THR A 33 15.93 14.89 2.25
C THR A 33 15.29 15.30 0.92
N GLY A 34 13.97 15.14 0.80
CA GLY A 34 13.20 15.34 -0.42
C GLY A 34 13.02 16.81 -0.81
N ASP A 35 12.80 17.71 0.16
CA ASP A 35 12.45 19.11 -0.15
C ASP A 35 13.62 19.92 -0.74
N SER A 36 14.85 19.50 -0.51
CA SER A 36 16.03 20.18 -1.02
C SER A 36 16.43 19.65 -2.41
N ALA A 37 16.63 20.58 -3.34
CA ALA A 37 17.06 20.27 -4.70
C ALA A 37 18.38 19.48 -4.77
N SER A 38 19.28 19.67 -3.80
CA SER A 38 20.58 18.99 -3.77
C SER A 38 20.50 17.54 -3.30
N THR A 39 19.41 17.15 -2.64
CA THR A 39 19.26 15.83 -2.00
C THR A 39 18.00 15.10 -2.45
N GLU A 40 17.10 15.73 -3.21
CA GLU A 40 15.82 15.12 -3.61
C GLU A 40 16.00 13.78 -4.33
N SER A 41 17.11 13.56 -5.05
CA SER A 41 17.42 12.27 -5.70
C SER A 41 17.56 11.10 -4.71
N ASP A 42 17.84 11.37 -3.44
CA ASP A 42 18.05 10.36 -2.41
C ASP A 42 16.75 10.00 -1.66
N THR A 43 15.60 10.53 -2.10
CA THR A 43 14.30 10.32 -1.42
C THR A 43 14.01 8.85 -1.15
N PHE A 44 14.22 7.94 -2.12
CA PHE A 44 13.96 6.51 -1.91
C PHE A 44 14.85 5.90 -0.82
N ARG A 45 16.13 6.30 -0.78
CA ARG A 45 17.05 5.90 0.29
C ARG A 45 16.62 6.48 1.64
N ALA A 46 16.11 7.71 1.67
CA ALA A 46 15.56 8.31 2.88
C ALA A 46 14.29 7.59 3.37
N VAL A 47 13.47 7.06 2.46
CA VAL A 47 12.30 6.24 2.81
C VAL A 47 12.73 4.92 3.46
N GLU A 48 13.69 4.20 2.87
CA GLU A 48 14.25 2.98 3.46
C GLU A 48 14.80 3.26 4.86
N HIS A 49 15.61 4.33 4.98
CA HIS A 49 16.15 4.75 6.27
C HIS A 49 15.05 5.11 7.28
N ALA A 50 14.00 5.82 6.86
CA ALA A 50 12.88 6.15 7.73
C ALA A 50 12.14 4.89 8.23
N ILE A 51 11.97 3.87 7.39
CA ILE A 51 11.36 2.60 7.77
C ILE A 51 12.19 1.90 8.84
N ASP A 52 13.51 1.83 8.66
CA ASP A 52 14.42 1.22 9.64
C ASP A 52 14.38 1.98 10.97
N GLU A 53 14.52 3.31 10.94
CA GLU A 53 14.50 4.12 12.15
C GLU A 53 13.17 4.04 12.90
N LEU A 54 12.04 4.09 12.20
CA LEU A 54 10.71 3.95 12.80
C LEU A 54 10.51 2.56 13.39
N THR A 55 11.06 1.52 12.74
CA THR A 55 11.03 0.14 13.24
C THR A 55 11.81 0.00 14.54
N GLU A 56 13.03 0.52 14.58
CA GLU A 56 13.89 0.50 15.77
C GLU A 56 13.31 1.33 16.91
N LEU A 57 12.85 2.54 16.61
CA LEU A 57 12.23 3.44 17.59
C LEU A 57 10.97 2.81 18.18
N SER A 58 10.10 2.24 17.35
CA SER A 58 8.88 1.56 17.81
C SER A 58 9.20 0.39 18.73
N ARG A 59 10.19 -0.43 18.36
CA ARG A 59 10.70 -1.54 19.17
C ARG A 59 11.23 -1.05 20.52
N LYS A 60 12.07 -0.02 20.52
CA LYS A 60 12.66 0.56 21.73
C LYS A 60 11.57 1.08 22.66
N VAL A 61 10.63 1.88 22.16
CA VAL A 61 9.52 2.43 22.95
C VAL A 61 8.69 1.32 23.59
N MET A 62 8.32 0.30 22.80
CA MET A 62 7.52 -0.81 23.30
C MET A 62 8.24 -1.68 24.34
N MET A 63 9.54 -1.93 24.15
CA MET A 63 10.28 -2.84 25.02
C MET A 63 10.82 -2.16 26.29
N HIS A 64 11.16 -0.88 26.23
CA HIS A 64 11.90 -0.23 27.30
C HIS A 64 11.05 0.74 28.13
N PHE A 65 10.04 1.39 27.55
CA PHE A 65 9.35 2.50 28.19
C PHE A 65 7.97 2.17 28.76
N ASN A 66 7.70 0.88 29.02
CA ASN A 66 6.43 0.40 29.58
C ASN A 66 5.18 0.76 28.73
N THR A 67 5.36 1.00 27.44
CA THR A 67 4.30 1.36 26.51
C THR A 67 3.65 0.11 25.90
N SER A 68 2.31 0.02 25.93
CA SER A 68 1.58 -1.12 25.36
C SER A 68 1.23 -0.97 23.88
N THR A 69 1.17 0.27 23.40
CA THR A 69 0.69 0.63 22.06
C THR A 69 1.53 1.75 21.49
N VAL A 70 2.01 1.59 20.26
CA VAL A 70 2.61 2.65 19.44
C VAL A 70 1.72 2.84 18.22
N VAL A 71 1.41 4.09 17.90
CA VAL A 71 0.70 4.45 16.66
C VAL A 71 1.67 5.20 15.77
N VAL A 72 1.83 4.72 14.54
CA VAL A 72 2.66 5.36 13.51
C VAL A 72 1.74 5.82 12.38
N THR A 73 1.85 7.09 12.02
CA THR A 73 1.10 7.69 10.92
C THR A 73 1.91 8.85 10.34
N ALA A 74 1.38 9.50 9.31
CA ALA A 74 1.94 10.73 8.76
C ALA A 74 0.83 11.79 8.65
N ASP A 75 1.24 13.03 8.44
CA ASP A 75 0.38 14.15 8.10
C ASP A 75 -0.01 14.14 6.62
N HIS A 76 0.91 13.73 5.75
CA HIS A 76 0.68 13.49 4.33
C HIS A 76 1.65 12.45 3.77
N GLY A 77 1.39 11.99 2.54
CA GLY A 77 2.41 11.35 1.72
C GLY A 77 3.10 12.33 0.76
N PHE A 78 3.75 11.81 -0.27
CA PHE A 78 4.50 12.62 -1.25
C PHE A 78 4.43 12.00 -2.64
N LEU A 79 4.83 12.77 -3.64
CA LEU A 79 5.07 12.30 -5.00
C LEU A 79 6.55 12.48 -5.34
N PHE A 80 7.12 11.43 -5.94
CA PHE A 80 8.48 11.46 -6.46
C PHE A 80 8.52 11.08 -7.95
N GLN A 81 9.29 11.81 -8.75
CA GLN A 81 9.51 11.53 -10.16
C GLN A 81 11.00 11.51 -10.49
N GLN A 82 11.49 10.38 -11.00
CA GLN A 82 12.90 10.21 -11.39
C GLN A 82 13.25 11.05 -12.63
N SER A 83 12.33 11.11 -13.60
CA SER A 83 12.49 11.87 -14.83
C SER A 83 12.50 13.38 -14.53
N LYS A 84 13.14 14.15 -15.43
CA LYS A 84 13.01 15.61 -15.39
C LYS A 84 11.57 15.99 -15.72
N LEU A 85 11.08 17.06 -15.11
CA LEU A 85 9.78 17.62 -15.45
C LEU A 85 9.84 18.33 -16.80
N GLU A 86 8.74 18.22 -17.53
CA GLU A 86 8.53 18.90 -18.80
C GLU A 86 7.47 20.01 -18.65
N ALA A 87 7.31 20.83 -19.68
CA ALA A 87 6.32 21.90 -19.66
C ALA A 87 4.88 21.38 -19.44
N ALA A 88 4.59 20.15 -19.89
CA ALA A 88 3.30 19.49 -19.72
C ALA A 88 2.96 19.16 -18.26
N ASP A 89 3.96 19.00 -17.39
CA ASP A 89 3.74 18.79 -15.96
C ASP A 89 3.26 20.07 -15.25
N ARG A 90 3.26 21.21 -15.95
CA ARG A 90 2.96 22.52 -15.37
C ARG A 90 1.48 22.80 -15.49
N THR A 91 0.86 23.15 -14.37
CA THR A 91 -0.43 23.82 -14.43
C THR A 91 -0.20 25.25 -14.90
N SER A 92 -0.75 25.58 -16.07
CA SER A 92 -0.76 26.92 -16.64
C SER A 92 -1.63 27.85 -15.81
N MET A 93 -1.12 28.29 -14.66
CA MET A 93 -1.57 29.52 -14.03
C MET A 93 -0.74 30.67 -14.60
N ALA A 94 -1.39 31.56 -15.35
CA ALA A 94 -0.73 32.63 -16.09
C ALA A 94 0.15 33.50 -15.19
N GLU A 95 -0.27 33.78 -13.95
CA GLU A 95 0.50 34.53 -12.96
C GLU A 95 0.15 34.12 -11.52
N LYS A 96 1.07 34.36 -10.59
CA LYS A 96 0.81 34.21 -9.15
C LYS A 96 -0.29 35.22 -8.76
N PRO A 97 -1.41 34.80 -8.14
CA PRO A 97 -2.44 35.73 -7.70
C PRO A 97 -1.87 36.78 -6.75
N SER A 98 -2.20 38.06 -6.95
CA SER A 98 -1.69 39.17 -6.12
C SER A 98 -2.14 39.08 -4.66
N ASN A 99 -3.26 38.42 -4.43
CA ASN A 99 -3.87 38.10 -3.14
C ASN A 99 -3.41 36.75 -2.53
N ALA A 100 -2.38 36.12 -3.10
CA ALA A 100 -1.80 34.90 -2.55
C ALA A 100 -0.94 35.18 -1.31
N LEU A 101 -1.33 34.62 -0.17
CA LEU A 101 -0.56 34.62 1.07
C LEU A 101 0.66 33.70 0.99
N LYS A 102 0.46 32.49 0.45
CA LYS A 102 1.50 31.47 0.30
C LYS A 102 1.35 30.79 -1.05
N SER A 103 2.45 30.69 -1.77
CA SER A 103 2.48 29.99 -3.06
C SER A 103 3.64 29.01 -3.02
N LYS A 104 3.31 27.74 -3.25
CA LYS A 104 4.23 26.62 -3.34
C LYS A 104 3.97 25.89 -4.66
N LYS A 105 4.82 24.92 -4.99
CA LYS A 105 4.72 24.13 -6.22
C LYS A 105 3.33 23.50 -6.36
N ARG A 106 2.75 23.01 -5.26
CA ARG A 106 1.54 22.19 -5.27
C ARG A 106 0.32 22.82 -4.62
N TYR A 107 0.45 24.02 -4.08
CA TYR A 107 -0.71 24.73 -3.56
C TYR A 107 -0.47 26.24 -3.59
N VAL A 108 -1.57 26.96 -3.70
CA VAL A 108 -1.63 28.40 -3.45
C VAL A 108 -2.70 28.62 -2.38
N ILE A 109 -2.43 29.49 -1.43
CA ILE A 109 -3.37 29.89 -0.38
C ILE A 109 -3.46 31.41 -0.42
N GLY A 110 -4.67 31.98 -0.39
CA GLY A 110 -4.91 33.41 -0.56
C GLY A 110 -6.33 33.83 -0.19
N HIS A 111 -6.62 35.12 -0.23
CA HIS A 111 -7.97 35.64 0.07
C HIS A 111 -8.70 36.04 -1.20
N GLY A 112 -9.94 35.58 -1.41
CA GLY A 112 -10.72 35.95 -2.59
C GLY A 112 -10.11 35.40 -3.87
N LEU A 113 -9.57 34.17 -3.81
CA LEU A 113 -9.04 33.50 -4.98
C LEU A 113 -10.19 33.12 -5.91
N GLN A 114 -10.19 33.65 -7.15
CA GLN A 114 -11.26 33.39 -8.11
C GLN A 114 -11.26 31.94 -8.58
N SER A 115 -12.44 31.37 -8.84
CA SER A 115 -12.51 30.01 -9.40
C SER A 115 -11.81 29.93 -10.76
N THR A 116 -11.10 28.82 -10.99
CA THR A 116 -10.40 28.53 -12.24
C THR A 116 -10.68 27.09 -12.67
N ASN A 117 -10.66 26.84 -13.98
CA ASN A 117 -10.75 25.49 -14.54
C ASN A 117 -9.38 24.76 -14.55
N ASP A 118 -8.28 25.47 -14.33
CA ASP A 118 -6.92 24.93 -14.44
C ASP A 118 -6.44 24.24 -13.16
N ALA A 119 -7.11 24.49 -12.04
CA ALA A 119 -6.79 23.95 -10.72
C ALA A 119 -8.06 23.55 -9.97
N TRP A 120 -7.92 22.65 -9.00
CA TRP A 120 -8.91 22.51 -7.96
C TRP A 120 -8.88 23.75 -7.07
N SER A 121 -10.06 24.25 -6.71
CA SER A 121 -10.20 25.41 -5.82
C SER A 121 -11.19 25.10 -4.70
N GLY A 122 -11.02 25.75 -3.55
CA GLY A 122 -11.90 25.60 -2.41
C GLY A 122 -11.53 26.55 -1.28
N SER A 123 -12.34 26.56 -0.22
CA SER A 123 -12.06 27.36 0.97
C SER A 123 -11.53 26.48 2.10
N THR A 124 -10.49 26.96 2.77
CA THR A 124 -9.90 26.31 3.95
C THR A 124 -10.88 26.25 5.13
N LYS A 125 -11.94 27.07 5.11
CA LYS A 125 -13.02 27.02 6.11
C LYS A 125 -13.75 25.67 6.06
N PHE A 126 -13.95 25.11 4.87
CA PHE A 126 -14.66 23.84 4.69
C PHE A 126 -13.75 22.62 4.82
N THR A 127 -12.46 22.74 4.51
CA THR A 127 -11.53 21.60 4.54
C THR A 127 -10.72 21.49 5.83
N ALA A 128 -10.31 22.63 6.40
CA ALA A 128 -9.45 22.69 7.59
C ALA A 128 -10.10 23.43 8.78
N GLY A 129 -11.36 23.88 8.64
CA GLY A 129 -12.08 24.56 9.71
C GLY A 129 -11.50 25.91 10.12
N THR A 130 -10.80 26.59 9.21
CA THR A 130 -10.18 27.90 9.49
C THR A 130 -11.24 28.97 9.75
N VAL A 131 -10.92 29.90 10.66
CA VAL A 131 -11.78 31.06 10.97
C VAL A 131 -11.65 32.15 9.90
N SER A 132 -10.44 32.30 9.35
CA SER A 132 -10.15 33.24 8.28
C SER A 132 -10.75 32.78 6.96
N ASP A 133 -11.35 33.71 6.21
CA ASP A 133 -11.89 33.43 4.88
C ASP A 133 -10.74 33.34 3.86
N THR A 134 -10.13 32.16 3.82
CA THR A 134 -8.94 31.88 3.01
C THR A 134 -9.24 30.73 2.06
N ASP A 135 -8.94 30.97 0.79
CA ASP A 135 -9.09 30.05 -0.32
C ASP A 135 -7.79 29.32 -0.64
N PHE A 136 -7.88 28.23 -1.37
CA PHE A 136 -6.75 27.52 -1.90
C PHE A 136 -6.92 27.11 -3.37
N TYR A 137 -5.79 26.94 -4.05
CA TYR A 137 -5.68 26.20 -5.30
C TYR A 137 -4.77 24.98 -5.13
N VAL A 138 -5.12 23.88 -5.79
CA VAL A 138 -4.31 22.66 -5.90
C VAL A 138 -4.28 22.23 -7.37
N PRO A 139 -3.12 21.88 -7.96
CA PRO A 139 -3.05 21.44 -9.34
C PRO A 139 -3.80 20.13 -9.55
N LYS A 140 -4.29 19.91 -10.77
CA LYS A 140 -4.91 18.64 -11.14
C LYS A 140 -3.82 17.57 -11.33
N GLY A 141 -4.06 16.37 -10.79
CA GLY A 141 -3.15 15.23 -10.97
C GLY A 141 -1.76 15.44 -10.35
N ALA A 142 -0.73 15.02 -11.07
CA ALA A 142 0.66 15.14 -10.64
C ALA A 142 1.28 16.53 -10.96
N ASN A 143 0.50 17.45 -11.53
CA ASN A 143 1.01 18.73 -12.00
C ASN A 143 1.47 19.63 -10.85
N ARG A 144 2.19 20.71 -11.19
CA ARG A 144 2.62 21.74 -10.23
C ARG A 144 2.50 23.12 -10.86
N PHE A 145 2.25 24.17 -10.07
CA PHE A 145 2.08 25.55 -10.53
C PHE A 145 3.40 26.18 -11.04
N HIS A 146 4.50 25.85 -10.38
CA HIS A 146 5.84 26.27 -10.78
C HIS A 146 6.90 25.26 -10.31
N PHE A 147 8.07 25.25 -10.97
CA PHE A 147 9.17 24.33 -10.65
C PHE A 147 10.54 25.03 -10.64
N VAL A 148 10.62 26.24 -10.06
CA VAL A 148 11.91 26.89 -9.83
C VAL A 148 12.66 26.10 -8.74
N GLY A 149 13.79 25.48 -9.09
CA GLY A 149 14.57 24.59 -8.22
C GLY A 149 14.29 23.09 -8.45
N GLY A 150 14.80 22.23 -7.56
CA GLY A 150 14.48 20.80 -7.55
C GLY A 150 12.98 20.59 -7.51
N ALA A 151 12.47 19.58 -8.21
CA ALA A 151 11.02 19.37 -8.38
C ALA A 151 10.62 17.91 -8.51
N ARG A 152 11.58 17.00 -8.30
CA ARG A 152 11.35 15.56 -8.37
C ARG A 152 10.55 15.11 -7.17
N PHE A 153 10.84 15.64 -6.00
CA PHE A 153 10.04 15.47 -4.79
C PHE A 153 9.07 16.63 -4.62
N VAL A 154 7.79 16.31 -4.41
CA VAL A 154 6.77 17.28 -4.02
C VAL A 154 5.73 16.66 -3.11
N HIS A 155 5.17 17.50 -2.24
CA HIS A 155 3.99 17.22 -1.46
C HIS A 155 3.08 18.46 -1.44
N GLY A 156 1.90 18.33 -0.88
CA GLY A 156 0.74 19.18 -1.10
C GLY A 156 -0.15 18.70 -2.25
N GLY A 157 -1.44 18.57 -2.00
CA GLY A 157 -2.46 18.40 -3.02
C GLY A 157 -3.57 17.45 -2.61
N VAL A 158 -4.31 16.94 -3.60
CA VAL A 158 -5.48 16.07 -3.39
C VAL A 158 -5.29 14.68 -4.01
N MET A 159 -4.06 14.34 -4.37
CA MET A 159 -3.76 13.01 -4.90
C MET A 159 -3.86 11.98 -3.78
N PRO A 160 -4.38 10.75 -4.06
CA PRO A 160 -4.50 9.72 -3.03
C PRO A 160 -3.20 9.43 -2.28
N GLN A 161 -2.06 9.48 -2.96
CA GLN A 161 -0.73 9.30 -2.35
C GLN A 161 -0.43 10.31 -1.24
N GLU A 162 -1.10 11.47 -1.25
CA GLU A 162 -0.86 12.53 -0.27
C GLU A 162 -1.87 12.51 0.88
N ILE A 163 -3.14 12.20 0.58
CA ILE A 163 -4.25 12.33 1.54
C ILE A 163 -4.70 10.98 2.14
N VAL A 164 -4.39 9.86 1.49
CA VAL A 164 -4.71 8.52 2.01
C VAL A 164 -3.52 8.05 2.84
N VAL A 165 -3.52 8.46 4.11
CA VAL A 165 -2.38 8.22 5.01
C VAL A 165 -2.65 7.02 5.91
N PRO A 166 -1.73 6.03 5.98
CA PRO A 166 -1.94 4.86 6.84
C PRO A 166 -1.81 5.23 8.32
N VAL A 167 -2.58 4.53 9.15
CA VAL A 167 -2.45 4.53 10.61
C VAL A 167 -2.09 3.12 11.05
N LEU A 168 -0.83 2.92 11.40
CA LEU A 168 -0.31 1.65 11.87
C LEU A 168 -0.40 1.60 13.39
N THR A 169 -1.09 0.60 13.93
CA THR A 169 -1.15 0.37 15.38
C THR A 169 -0.30 -0.84 15.74
N ILE A 170 0.80 -0.59 16.42
CA ILE A 170 1.72 -1.61 16.92
C ILE A 170 1.37 -1.87 18.39
N ARG A 171 1.10 -3.12 18.74
CA ARG A 171 0.76 -3.52 20.11
C ARG A 171 1.72 -4.59 20.60
N GLN A 172 2.14 -4.47 21.86
CA GLN A 172 2.91 -5.52 22.49
C GLN A 172 1.99 -6.71 22.73
N LEU A 173 2.27 -7.83 22.08
CA LEU A 173 1.58 -9.08 22.35
C LEU A 173 2.18 -9.68 23.63
N ARG A 174 1.32 -10.13 24.55
CA ARG A 174 1.70 -10.80 25.80
C ARG A 174 1.01 -12.16 25.89
N GLY A 175 1.69 -13.15 26.46
CA GLY A 175 1.16 -14.51 26.68
C GLY A 175 0.76 -15.23 25.39
N ASP A 176 -0.23 -16.12 25.48
CA ASP A 176 -0.73 -16.99 24.38
C ASP A 176 -1.11 -16.24 23.09
N LYS A 177 -1.43 -14.94 23.19
CA LYS A 177 -1.71 -14.07 22.03
C LYS A 177 -0.47 -13.75 21.21
N ALA A 178 0.73 -13.76 21.80
CA ALA A 178 1.99 -13.62 21.08
C ALA A 178 2.29 -14.88 20.25
N GLU A 179 2.19 -16.06 20.86
CA GLU A 179 2.40 -17.35 20.17
C GLU A 179 1.43 -17.58 19.00
N LYS A 180 0.14 -17.24 19.17
CA LYS A 180 -0.86 -17.40 18.11
C LYS A 180 -0.68 -16.42 16.94
N ARG A 181 -0.08 -15.24 17.13
CA ARG A 181 0.12 -14.22 16.08
C ARG A 181 1.54 -14.19 15.49
N THR A 182 2.54 -14.79 16.14
CA THR A 182 3.83 -15.10 15.50
C THR A 182 3.73 -16.26 14.51
N LYS A 183 2.66 -17.05 14.63
CA LYS A 183 2.31 -18.12 13.70
C LYS A 183 1.55 -17.52 12.52
N ARG A 184 2.17 -17.50 11.34
CA ARG A 184 1.52 -17.14 10.07
C ARG A 184 1.31 -18.40 9.26
N LYS A 185 0.37 -18.42 8.31
CA LYS A 185 0.25 -19.57 7.40
C LYS A 185 1.22 -19.42 6.22
N VAL A 186 1.60 -20.54 5.59
CA VAL A 186 2.38 -20.54 4.36
C VAL A 186 1.65 -19.77 3.26
N GLY A 187 2.40 -19.07 2.40
CA GLY A 187 1.85 -18.46 1.18
C GLY A 187 1.61 -19.51 0.10
N VAL A 188 0.62 -19.27 -0.76
CA VAL A 188 0.37 -20.10 -1.95
C VAL A 188 0.20 -19.20 -3.16
N ILE A 189 0.99 -19.45 -4.20
CA ILE A 189 0.97 -18.70 -5.46
C ILE A 189 0.79 -19.64 -6.65
N SER A 190 0.40 -19.12 -7.80
CA SER A 190 0.54 -19.88 -9.05
C SER A 190 1.99 -19.87 -9.51
N THR A 191 2.45 -20.98 -10.12
CA THR A 191 3.78 -21.03 -10.76
C THR A 191 3.84 -20.22 -12.06
N LYS A 192 2.69 -19.75 -12.57
CA LYS A 192 2.57 -18.94 -13.80
C LYS A 192 1.76 -17.68 -13.50
N SER A 193 2.27 -16.54 -13.96
CA SER A 193 1.60 -15.23 -13.80
C SER A 193 0.43 -15.00 -14.75
N SER A 194 0.45 -15.64 -15.93
CA SER A 194 -0.63 -15.62 -16.90
C SER A 194 -1.20 -17.02 -17.09
N LEU A 195 -2.48 -17.18 -16.83
CA LEU A 195 -3.16 -18.46 -16.88
C LEU A 195 -4.03 -18.54 -18.13
N LYS A 196 -4.08 -19.73 -18.73
CA LYS A 196 -4.94 -20.03 -19.88
C LYS A 196 -5.67 -21.33 -19.63
N MET A 197 -6.97 -21.37 -19.90
CA MET A 197 -7.79 -22.57 -19.81
C MET A 197 -8.28 -22.94 -21.21
N VAL A 198 -7.81 -24.06 -21.75
CA VAL A 198 -8.15 -24.52 -23.11
C VAL A 198 -9.08 -25.74 -23.15
N ASN A 199 -9.27 -26.39 -22.01
CA ASN A 199 -10.15 -27.54 -21.83
C ASN A 199 -11.18 -27.25 -20.75
N ASN A 200 -12.34 -27.92 -20.81
CA ASN A 200 -13.38 -27.81 -19.77
C ASN A 200 -12.89 -28.24 -18.38
N ILE A 201 -11.91 -29.16 -18.32
CA ILE A 201 -11.25 -29.58 -17.09
C ILE A 201 -9.75 -29.35 -17.28
N GLN A 202 -9.12 -28.55 -16.42
CA GLN A 202 -7.69 -28.27 -16.50
C GLN A 202 -7.06 -28.17 -15.11
N ARG A 203 -5.81 -28.64 -15.00
CA ARG A 203 -5.02 -28.55 -13.78
C ARG A 203 -4.21 -27.25 -13.73
N PHE A 204 -4.20 -26.61 -12.58
CA PHE A 204 -3.39 -25.44 -12.27
C PHE A 204 -2.32 -25.80 -11.24
N ASP A 205 -1.07 -25.50 -11.54
CA ASP A 205 0.05 -25.69 -10.62
C ASP A 205 0.09 -24.53 -9.62
N LEU A 206 -0.12 -24.86 -8.35
CA LEU A 206 -0.02 -23.94 -7.23
C LEU A 206 1.13 -24.36 -6.32
N MET A 207 1.89 -23.38 -5.82
CA MET A 207 3.13 -23.60 -5.08
C MET A 207 3.07 -22.97 -3.69
N GLN A 208 3.46 -23.74 -2.69
CA GLN A 208 3.76 -23.25 -1.35
C GLN A 208 5.07 -22.44 -1.35
N THR A 209 5.03 -21.20 -0.88
CA THR A 209 6.17 -20.27 -1.00
C THR A 209 7.33 -20.58 -0.06
N GLU A 210 7.07 -21.27 1.04
CA GLU A 210 8.02 -21.53 2.13
C GLU A 210 7.63 -22.81 2.88
N THR A 211 8.56 -23.41 3.63
CA THR A 211 8.28 -24.64 4.39
C THR A 211 7.46 -24.39 5.65
N VAL A 212 6.66 -25.39 6.03
CA VAL A 212 5.98 -25.39 7.33
C VAL A 212 7.01 -25.53 8.46
N SER A 213 6.79 -24.76 9.52
CA SER A 213 7.60 -24.77 10.75
C SER A 213 6.74 -24.40 11.95
N ASP A 214 7.33 -24.36 13.15
CA ASP A 214 6.62 -23.95 14.37
C ASP A 214 5.97 -22.56 14.29
N LYS A 215 6.51 -21.66 13.45
CA LYS A 215 6.01 -20.30 13.22
C LYS A 215 5.29 -20.12 11.88
N VAL A 216 5.36 -21.12 11.00
CA VAL A 216 4.76 -21.08 9.67
C VAL A 216 3.84 -22.28 9.52
N LEU A 217 2.55 -22.05 9.70
CA LEU A 217 1.52 -23.08 9.74
C LEU A 217 1.06 -23.50 8.34
N PRO A 218 0.52 -24.72 8.18
CA PRO A 218 -0.20 -25.10 6.97
C PRO A 218 -1.36 -24.15 6.64
N VAL A 219 -1.71 -24.06 5.36
CA VAL A 219 -2.92 -23.36 4.89
C VAL A 219 -3.80 -24.31 4.10
N THR A 220 -5.11 -24.28 4.35
CA THR A 220 -6.09 -24.81 3.41
C THR A 220 -6.66 -23.65 2.61
N ILE A 221 -6.49 -23.69 1.29
CA ILE A 221 -7.06 -22.70 0.39
C ILE A 221 -8.34 -23.22 -0.27
N SER A 222 -9.21 -22.33 -0.69
CA SER A 222 -10.22 -22.60 -1.73
C SER A 222 -9.86 -21.87 -3.02
N VAL A 223 -10.04 -22.56 -4.16
CA VAL A 223 -9.63 -22.06 -5.47
C VAL A 223 -10.77 -22.25 -6.46
N ALA A 224 -11.13 -21.19 -7.17
CA ALA A 224 -12.10 -21.23 -8.26
C ALA A 224 -11.86 -20.11 -9.27
N ILE A 225 -12.47 -20.23 -10.45
CA ILE A 225 -12.48 -19.20 -11.50
C ILE A 225 -13.77 -18.39 -11.39
N TYR A 226 -13.65 -17.08 -11.51
CA TYR A 226 -14.74 -16.11 -11.43
C TYR A 226 -14.81 -15.25 -12.69
N ASP A 227 -16.03 -14.91 -13.05
CA ASP A 227 -16.40 -13.83 -13.95
C ASP A 227 -17.01 -12.70 -13.10
N ALA A 228 -16.24 -11.62 -12.91
CA ALA A 228 -16.51 -10.63 -11.86
C ALA A 228 -16.73 -11.31 -10.49
N ASP A 229 -17.95 -11.28 -9.96
CA ASP A 229 -18.31 -11.89 -8.67
C ASP A 229 -18.96 -13.29 -8.83
N GLN A 230 -19.26 -13.71 -10.06
CA GLN A 230 -19.90 -14.99 -10.33
C GLN A 230 -18.86 -16.10 -10.50
N LYS A 231 -18.95 -17.15 -9.68
CA LYS A 231 -18.13 -18.36 -9.85
C LYS A 231 -18.53 -19.10 -11.13
N VAL A 232 -17.55 -19.42 -11.97
CA VAL A 232 -17.72 -20.09 -13.28
C VAL A 232 -16.95 -21.42 -13.37
N SER A 233 -16.46 -21.95 -12.25
CA SER A 233 -15.86 -23.28 -12.17
C SER A 233 -16.28 -24.04 -10.91
N SER A 234 -15.85 -25.30 -10.80
CA SER A 234 -15.75 -25.99 -9.52
C SER A 234 -14.89 -25.18 -8.55
N GLU A 235 -15.11 -25.42 -7.26
CA GLU A 235 -14.28 -24.86 -6.20
C GLU A 235 -13.58 -25.99 -5.47
N GLU A 236 -12.25 -25.95 -5.50
CA GLU A 236 -11.43 -27.00 -4.91
C GLU A 236 -10.78 -26.50 -3.63
N ALA A 237 -10.78 -27.35 -2.61
CA ALA A 237 -10.11 -27.08 -1.35
C ALA A 237 -8.81 -27.89 -1.26
N VAL A 238 -7.68 -27.22 -1.09
CA VAL A 238 -6.36 -27.86 -1.11
C VAL A 238 -5.53 -27.38 0.07
N THR A 239 -4.97 -28.31 0.83
CA THR A 239 -4.06 -28.00 1.94
C THR A 239 -2.62 -27.97 1.45
N PHE A 240 -1.86 -26.96 1.86
CA PHE A 240 -0.42 -26.81 1.66
C PHE A 240 0.27 -26.85 3.02
N ASP A 241 1.04 -27.92 3.24
CA ASP A 241 1.58 -28.37 4.51
C ASP A 241 3.03 -28.90 4.39
N SER A 242 3.69 -28.64 3.27
CA SER A 242 4.99 -29.24 2.95
C SER A 242 6.09 -28.70 3.86
N THR A 243 6.91 -29.59 4.42
CA THR A 243 8.12 -29.27 5.18
C THR A 243 9.39 -29.40 4.34
N SER A 244 9.26 -29.75 3.05
CA SER A 244 10.40 -30.01 2.16
C SER A 244 10.95 -28.72 1.54
N ASP A 245 12.28 -28.58 1.54
CA ASP A 245 12.98 -27.50 0.83
C ASP A 245 12.95 -27.68 -0.70
N SER A 246 12.59 -28.87 -1.20
CA SER A 246 12.42 -29.11 -2.63
C SER A 246 11.20 -28.39 -3.21
N MET A 247 11.40 -27.67 -4.32
CA MET A 247 10.30 -26.98 -5.01
C MET A 247 9.25 -27.95 -5.56
N SER A 248 9.65 -29.13 -6.07
CA SER A 248 8.71 -30.12 -6.61
C SER A 248 7.68 -30.56 -5.57
N ASP A 249 8.13 -30.69 -4.33
CA ASP A 249 7.33 -31.20 -3.21
C ASP A 249 6.43 -30.10 -2.60
N ARG A 250 6.61 -28.86 -3.06
CA ARG A 250 5.79 -27.70 -2.69
C ARG A 250 4.75 -27.34 -3.75
N VAL A 251 4.75 -28.01 -4.90
CA VAL A 251 3.78 -27.80 -5.98
C VAL A 251 2.67 -28.84 -5.90
N LYS A 252 1.41 -28.39 -5.93
CA LYS A 252 0.22 -29.24 -6.04
C LYS A 252 -0.59 -28.83 -7.26
N GLN A 253 -1.11 -29.83 -7.98
CA GLN A 253 -1.98 -29.66 -9.13
C GLN A 253 -3.44 -29.61 -8.69
N VAL A 254 -4.12 -28.50 -8.99
CA VAL A 254 -5.53 -28.29 -8.65
C VAL A 254 -6.39 -28.40 -9.91
N PRO A 255 -7.19 -29.47 -10.07
CA PRO A 255 -8.07 -29.63 -11.23
C PRO A 255 -9.32 -28.77 -11.07
N LEU A 256 -9.54 -27.82 -11.98
CA LEU A 256 -10.79 -27.04 -12.03
C LEU A 256 -11.61 -27.45 -13.24
N SER A 257 -12.93 -27.58 -13.02
CA SER A 257 -13.90 -27.81 -14.09
C SER A 257 -14.75 -26.58 -14.33
N LEU A 258 -14.84 -26.09 -15.56
CA LEU A 258 -15.72 -24.98 -15.92
C LEU A 258 -17.20 -25.38 -15.78
N SER A 259 -18.03 -24.44 -15.36
CA SER A 259 -19.49 -24.61 -15.24
C SER A 259 -20.22 -23.80 -16.30
N GLY A 260 -20.85 -24.48 -17.26
CA GLY A 260 -21.58 -23.85 -18.36
C GLY A 260 -20.80 -23.85 -19.68
N SER A 261 -21.36 -23.16 -20.68
CA SER A 261 -20.84 -23.05 -22.05
C SER A 261 -20.83 -21.57 -22.48
N ASN A 262 -20.16 -21.25 -23.60
CA ASN A 262 -20.09 -19.90 -24.21
C ASN A 262 -19.21 -18.87 -23.47
N TYR A 263 -17.97 -19.23 -23.14
CA TYR A 263 -16.99 -18.29 -22.62
C TYR A 263 -16.42 -17.37 -23.73
N ASP A 264 -16.41 -16.06 -23.49
CA ASP A 264 -15.78 -15.08 -24.38
C ASP A 264 -14.26 -14.99 -24.13
N ARG A 265 -13.47 -15.29 -25.16
CA ARG A 265 -11.99 -15.24 -25.13
C ARG A 265 -11.43 -13.83 -24.90
N LYS A 266 -12.20 -12.78 -25.18
CA LYS A 266 -11.82 -11.38 -24.99
C LYS A 266 -12.17 -10.85 -23.60
N LYS A 267 -12.92 -11.62 -22.80
CA LYS A 267 -13.33 -11.25 -21.45
C LYS A 267 -12.28 -11.68 -20.42
N ASP A 268 -12.21 -10.92 -19.33
CA ASP A 268 -11.33 -11.22 -18.21
C ASP A 268 -12.02 -12.13 -17.20
N TYR A 269 -11.43 -13.30 -16.99
CA TYR A 269 -11.76 -14.21 -15.89
C TYR A 269 -10.62 -14.22 -14.88
N PHE A 270 -10.92 -14.62 -13.66
CA PHE A 270 -9.93 -14.60 -12.58
C PHE A 270 -9.92 -15.92 -11.81
N LEU A 271 -8.75 -16.54 -11.72
CA LEU A 271 -8.48 -17.56 -10.71
C LEU A 271 -8.29 -16.84 -9.38
N ILE A 272 -9.17 -17.11 -8.41
CA ILE A 272 -9.12 -16.52 -7.07
C ILE A 272 -8.74 -17.62 -6.08
N ILE A 273 -7.70 -17.34 -5.29
CA ILE A 273 -7.25 -18.18 -4.17
C ILE A 273 -7.70 -17.50 -2.87
N LYS A 274 -8.45 -18.20 -2.03
CA LYS A 274 -8.87 -17.72 -0.71
C LYS A 274 -8.30 -18.60 0.38
N ASP A 275 -7.94 -18.02 1.52
CA ASP A 275 -7.74 -18.79 2.75
C ASP A 275 -9.11 -19.33 3.17
N LYS A 276 -9.26 -20.66 3.25
CA LYS A 276 -10.56 -21.29 3.50
C LYS A 276 -11.08 -21.01 4.91
N ASP A 277 -10.19 -20.82 5.89
CA ASP A 277 -10.60 -20.57 7.27
C ASP A 277 -11.03 -19.12 7.48
N LEU A 278 -10.37 -18.18 6.78
CA LEU A 278 -10.62 -16.74 6.92
C LEU A 278 -11.62 -16.20 5.88
N GLY A 279 -11.83 -16.91 4.77
CA GLY A 279 -12.62 -16.44 3.64
C GLY A 279 -12.00 -15.27 2.86
N THR A 280 -10.76 -14.90 3.19
CA THR A 280 -10.05 -13.76 2.61
C THR A 280 -9.34 -14.16 1.32
N GLU A 281 -9.43 -13.30 0.30
CA GLU A 281 -8.63 -13.43 -0.93
C GLU A 281 -7.14 -13.27 -0.61
N VAL A 282 -6.34 -14.25 -1.06
CA VAL A 282 -4.89 -14.30 -0.87
C VAL A 282 -4.20 -13.90 -2.17
N GLU A 283 -4.66 -14.43 -3.30
CA GLU A 283 -4.10 -14.17 -4.62
C GLU A 283 -5.18 -14.14 -5.70
N ARG A 284 -4.91 -13.40 -6.77
CA ARG A 284 -5.77 -13.26 -7.95
C ARG A 284 -4.94 -13.27 -9.23
N TYR A 285 -5.28 -14.17 -10.15
CA TYR A 285 -4.62 -14.29 -11.44
C TYR A 285 -5.62 -14.16 -12.57
N ARG A 286 -5.28 -13.38 -13.61
CA ARG A 286 -6.08 -13.34 -14.84
C ARG A 286 -5.99 -14.68 -15.57
N VAL A 287 -7.14 -15.18 -16.03
CA VAL A 287 -7.29 -16.41 -16.80
C VAL A 287 -7.94 -16.08 -18.14
N THR A 288 -7.29 -16.47 -19.23
CA THR A 288 -7.94 -16.50 -20.55
C THR A 288 -8.61 -17.86 -20.75
N ILE A 289 -9.93 -17.88 -20.96
CA ILE A 289 -10.66 -19.10 -21.33
C ILE A 289 -10.77 -19.16 -22.85
N ASP A 290 -10.15 -20.19 -23.44
CA ASP A 290 -9.99 -20.39 -24.88
C ASP A 290 -10.29 -21.85 -25.23
N LEU A 291 -11.56 -22.23 -25.11
CA LEU A 291 -12.03 -23.57 -25.42
C LEU A 291 -12.03 -23.77 -26.94
N ALA A 292 -11.46 -24.89 -27.40
CA ALA A 292 -11.66 -25.33 -28.78
C ALA A 292 -13.12 -25.78 -28.95
N PHE A 293 -13.78 -25.28 -30.00
CA PHE A 293 -15.07 -25.82 -30.41
C PHE A 293 -14.83 -27.25 -30.92
N THR A 294 -15.45 -28.24 -30.30
CA THR A 294 -15.76 -29.50 -30.99
C THR A 294 -16.87 -29.16 -31.99
N ASP A 295 -16.46 -28.80 -33.20
CA ASP A 295 -17.34 -28.90 -34.37
C ASP A 295 -17.53 -30.41 -34.59
N ASP A 296 -18.65 -30.92 -34.07
CA ASP A 296 -19.05 -32.30 -34.29
C ASP A 296 -19.32 -32.49 -35.78
N PHE A 297 -18.69 -33.51 -36.34
CA PHE A 297 -19.05 -34.11 -37.61
C PHE A 297 -20.58 -34.24 -37.72
N ASN A 298 -21.17 -33.46 -38.64
CA ASN A 298 -22.42 -33.75 -39.34
C ASN A 298 -22.38 -33.14 -40.74
#